data_AF-A0A1E1M1H5-F1
#
_entry.id   AF-A0A1E1M1H5-F1
#
_cell.length_a   1.000
_cell.length_b   1.000
_cell.length_c   1.000
_cell.angle_alpha   90.00
_cell.angle_beta   90.00
_cell.angle_gamma   90.00
#
_symmetry.space_group_name_H-M   'P 1'
#
loop_
_entity.id
_entity.type
_entity.pdbx_description
1 polymer ?
#
loop_
_entity_poly.entity_id
_entity_poly.type
_entity_poly.pdbx_seq_one_letter_code
_entity_poly.pdbx_strand_id
1 'polypeptide(L)'
;MSSPDHNSNSKSNPRISAKSTADPILRNALRYTISAKEYETLHSYILSRSKLLKRNTPSVSRVDKLVQRPGSDDYNAAAVRASLRVFVATSAGLKVWGLIKERFLGARGVNKKVPLWRNHNFRLSLSLSTILLLHRILFRFFTRLRAHLLAPEARPFRQRNKRTSKTLTSSLAPAVGASLAGFALAINPADQLRVTISIYALSRAAEFAYNLAEEEGWIWSKGEKPWWWGSWLLFPFTSGHLLYAFVFDRDCFPSAYGDFILKYSPTYVQPRPEDYPANLPWPSSYDQVDSLAEIARLRYPKFVSPILFPNSNTLPPTLSSISPITSPAHPLITSLSCAVLHPSDPSCTRTYLSHYLTTIPPLARFFTIVFSVLSLPSYNKLYNAPLKTINNLAARILRYTLFTSSSIGTSWAAICLFQKYLPSHLLSTKRFFLGGFLGGIWGYIVRREARGEFLYATRASIDSLWKLGRKRGWWKGIRGGDVWIFVVSLMCVNVVFEREKKAINSGVVRRGVGFLRGEGLKDELREEEKRLKGQEGEKRL
;
A
#
# COMPACT_ATOMS: atom_id res chain seq x y z
N MET A 1 64.73 -61.40 -19.30
CA MET A 1 64.25 -60.45 -20.32
C MET A 1 62.73 -60.49 -20.35
N SER A 2 62.09 -59.36 -20.68
CA SER A 2 60.64 -59.07 -20.74
C SER A 2 59.86 -58.91 -19.42
N SER A 3 59.48 -57.65 -19.16
CA SER A 3 58.44 -57.16 -18.23
C SER A 3 57.03 -57.66 -18.60
N PRO A 4 56.04 -57.43 -17.73
CA PRO A 4 55.07 -56.39 -18.09
C PRO A 4 54.58 -55.48 -16.95
N ASP A 5 54.17 -54.29 -17.40
CA ASP A 5 53.53 -53.17 -16.71
C ASP A 5 52.02 -53.36 -16.43
N HIS A 6 51.46 -52.38 -15.71
CA HIS A 6 50.06 -51.94 -15.57
C HIS A 6 49.32 -52.38 -14.29
N ASN A 7 48.50 -51.55 -13.63
CA ASN A 7 48.00 -50.20 -13.90
C ASN A 7 47.49 -49.58 -12.59
N SER A 8 47.80 -48.30 -12.34
CA SER A 8 47.28 -47.56 -11.19
C SER A 8 45.83 -47.09 -11.43
N ASN A 9 44.98 -47.37 -10.45
CA ASN A 9 43.53 -47.20 -10.51
C ASN A 9 43.15 -45.73 -10.21
N SER A 10 42.97 -44.90 -11.23
CA SER A 10 42.42 -43.54 -11.06
C SER A 10 40.88 -43.57 -11.13
N LYS A 11 40.23 -43.39 -9.98
CA LYS A 11 38.78 -43.16 -9.88
C LYS A 11 38.44 -41.83 -10.56
N SER A 12 38.03 -41.88 -11.82
CA SER A 12 37.45 -40.71 -12.50
C SER A 12 35.99 -40.50 -12.06
N ASN A 13 35.68 -39.31 -11.55
CA ASN A 13 34.31 -38.86 -11.34
C ASN A 13 33.55 -38.90 -12.69
N PRO A 14 32.28 -39.35 -12.73
CA PRO A 14 31.56 -39.50 -13.99
C PRO A 14 31.37 -38.13 -14.66
N ARG A 15 31.92 -38.00 -15.88
CA ARG A 15 31.72 -36.85 -16.76
C ARG A 15 30.28 -36.88 -17.29
N ILE A 16 29.46 -35.92 -16.90
CA ILE A 16 28.12 -35.70 -17.46
C ILE A 16 28.29 -35.34 -18.94
N SER A 17 28.06 -36.31 -19.83
CA SER A 17 28.20 -36.20 -21.29
C SER A 17 26.84 -36.00 -21.97
N ALA A 18 26.81 -35.28 -23.10
CA ALA A 18 25.64 -34.86 -23.86
C ALA A 18 24.74 -36.00 -24.41
N LYS A 19 25.05 -37.28 -24.14
CA LYS A 19 24.12 -38.42 -24.31
C LYS A 19 23.02 -38.51 -23.23
N SER A 20 23.09 -37.69 -22.17
CA SER A 20 22.16 -37.68 -21.02
C SER A 20 20.78 -37.05 -21.28
N THR A 21 20.41 -36.67 -22.51
CA THR A 21 19.07 -36.12 -22.81
C THR A 21 17.94 -37.17 -22.86
N ALA A 22 18.27 -38.45 -22.69
CA ALA A 22 17.31 -39.52 -22.38
C ALA A 22 16.91 -39.56 -20.89
N ASP A 23 17.54 -38.74 -20.04
CA ASP A 23 17.27 -38.72 -18.61
C ASP A 23 15.91 -38.05 -18.32
N PRO A 24 14.91 -38.80 -17.79
CA PRO A 24 13.58 -38.26 -17.52
C PRO A 24 13.62 -37.07 -16.56
N ILE A 25 14.65 -36.99 -15.71
CA ILE A 25 14.83 -35.91 -14.73
C ILE A 25 15.17 -34.59 -15.43
N LEU A 26 16.15 -34.58 -16.34
CA LEU A 26 16.54 -33.39 -17.10
C LEU A 26 15.38 -32.88 -17.97
N ARG A 27 14.66 -33.82 -18.60
CA ARG A 27 13.47 -33.51 -19.42
C ARG A 27 12.38 -32.83 -18.59
N ASN A 28 12.05 -33.38 -17.42
CA ASN A 28 11.05 -32.79 -16.53
C ASN A 28 11.54 -31.44 -16.00
N ALA A 29 12.80 -31.32 -15.60
CA ALA A 29 13.39 -30.07 -15.15
C ALA A 29 13.25 -28.96 -16.20
N LEU A 30 13.61 -29.23 -17.46
CA LEU A 30 13.47 -28.27 -18.55
C LEU A 30 12.02 -27.85 -18.78
N ARG A 31 11.08 -28.81 -18.77
CA ARG A 31 9.65 -28.55 -18.95
C ARG A 31 9.06 -27.62 -17.89
N TYR A 32 9.47 -27.79 -16.64
CA TYR A 32 8.93 -27.03 -15.50
C TYR A 32 9.66 -25.70 -15.26
N THR A 33 10.87 -25.51 -15.77
CA THR A 33 11.69 -24.31 -15.50
C THR A 33 11.69 -23.29 -16.63
N ILE A 34 11.74 -23.71 -17.91
CA ILE A 34 11.99 -22.81 -19.04
C ILE A 34 10.96 -23.06 -20.16
N SER A 35 10.44 -21.99 -20.77
CA SER A 35 9.61 -22.08 -21.98
C SER A 35 10.46 -22.27 -23.24
N ALA A 36 9.93 -22.90 -24.28
CA ALA A 36 10.64 -23.05 -25.57
C ALA A 36 11.20 -21.71 -26.11
N LYS A 37 10.38 -20.65 -26.11
CA LYS A 37 10.79 -19.29 -26.49
C LYS A 37 11.89 -18.69 -25.60
N GLU A 38 11.89 -19.00 -24.30
CA GLU A 38 12.92 -18.51 -23.37
C GLU A 38 14.22 -19.29 -23.54
N TYR A 39 14.13 -20.58 -23.86
CA TYR A 39 15.28 -21.38 -24.19
C TYR A 39 15.92 -20.91 -25.50
N GLU A 40 15.11 -20.57 -26.50
CA GLU A 40 15.58 -20.00 -27.77
C GLU A 40 16.36 -18.69 -27.56
N THR A 41 15.85 -17.77 -26.74
CA THR A 41 16.56 -16.52 -26.44
C THR A 41 17.81 -16.75 -25.59
N LEU A 42 17.76 -17.63 -24.60
CA LEU A 42 18.94 -17.97 -23.78
C LEU A 42 20.01 -18.66 -24.65
N HIS A 43 19.58 -19.50 -25.58
CA HIS A 43 20.46 -20.13 -26.56
C HIS A 43 21.07 -19.10 -27.51
N SER A 44 20.29 -18.14 -28.02
CA SER A 44 20.79 -17.15 -28.97
C SER A 44 21.76 -16.15 -28.33
N TYR A 45 21.55 -15.75 -27.08
CA TYR A 45 22.37 -14.73 -26.40
C TYR A 45 23.53 -15.27 -25.57
N ILE A 46 23.38 -16.40 -24.88
CA ILE A 46 24.37 -16.87 -23.89
C ILE A 46 25.02 -18.19 -24.33
N LEU A 47 24.22 -19.19 -24.72
CA LEU A 47 24.75 -20.54 -25.01
C LEU A 47 25.46 -20.61 -26.37
N SER A 48 25.03 -19.81 -27.35
CA SER A 48 25.67 -19.73 -28.67
C SER A 48 27.06 -19.09 -28.62
N ARG A 49 27.28 -18.16 -27.68
CA ARG A 49 28.51 -17.35 -27.56
C ARG A 49 29.63 -18.06 -26.80
N SER A 50 29.31 -19.14 -26.08
CA SER A 50 30.28 -19.87 -25.25
C SER A 50 30.56 -21.26 -25.84
N LYS A 51 31.79 -21.48 -26.30
CA LYS A 51 32.22 -22.74 -26.96
C LYS A 51 31.99 -23.98 -26.09
N LEU A 52 32.12 -23.85 -24.76
CA LEU A 52 31.95 -24.95 -23.81
C LEU A 52 30.49 -25.35 -23.59
N LEU A 53 29.58 -24.35 -23.52
CA LEU A 53 28.15 -24.60 -23.30
C LEU A 53 27.48 -25.08 -24.57
N LYS A 54 27.85 -24.52 -25.74
CA LYS A 54 27.33 -24.93 -27.06
C LYS A 54 27.49 -26.44 -27.33
N ARG A 55 28.55 -27.06 -26.80
CA ARG A 55 28.83 -28.51 -26.98
C ARG A 55 27.94 -29.40 -26.10
N ASN A 56 27.41 -28.87 -24.99
CA ASN A 56 26.70 -29.65 -23.98
C ASN A 56 25.19 -29.32 -23.88
N THR A 57 24.70 -28.35 -24.65
CA THR A 57 23.28 -27.90 -24.60
C THR A 57 22.44 -28.51 -25.71
N PRO A 58 21.19 -28.94 -25.44
CA PRO A 58 20.29 -29.47 -26.47
C PRO A 58 19.90 -28.40 -27.51
N SER A 59 19.61 -28.81 -28.74
CA SER A 59 19.17 -27.88 -29.79
C SER A 59 17.75 -27.34 -29.51
N VAL A 60 17.47 -26.12 -29.97
CA VAL A 60 16.18 -25.42 -29.74
C VAL A 60 14.98 -26.25 -30.21
N SER A 61 15.06 -26.81 -31.42
CA SER A 61 14.01 -27.67 -31.99
C SER A 61 13.78 -28.95 -31.18
N ARG A 62 14.81 -29.47 -30.51
CA ARG A 62 14.70 -30.66 -29.65
C ARG A 62 14.03 -30.32 -28.34
N VAL A 63 14.36 -29.16 -27.74
CA VAL A 63 13.69 -28.65 -26.53
C VAL A 63 12.23 -28.32 -26.80
N ASP A 64 11.91 -27.76 -27.96
CA ASP A 64 10.54 -27.45 -28.33
C ASP A 64 9.68 -28.74 -28.43
N LYS A 65 10.20 -29.78 -29.08
CA LYS A 65 9.57 -31.12 -29.12
C LYS A 65 9.47 -31.77 -27.73
N LEU A 66 10.42 -31.51 -26.83
CA LEU A 66 10.40 -32.02 -25.44
C LEU A 66 9.31 -31.35 -24.60
N VAL A 67 9.06 -30.06 -24.85
CA VAL A 67 8.04 -29.25 -24.15
C VAL A 67 6.64 -29.53 -24.71
N GLN A 68 6.45 -29.62 -26.03
CA GLN A 68 5.15 -29.75 -26.71
C GLN A 68 4.58 -31.19 -26.77
N ARG A 69 4.71 -32.00 -25.71
CA ARG A 69 4.22 -33.40 -25.77
C ARG A 69 2.69 -33.43 -25.94
N PRO A 70 2.14 -34.01 -27.04
CA PRO A 70 0.68 -34.09 -27.25
C PRO A 70 0.02 -34.90 -26.12
N GLY A 71 -1.05 -34.36 -25.52
CA GLY A 71 -1.84 -35.03 -24.47
C GLY A 71 -1.31 -34.90 -23.03
N SER A 72 -0.18 -34.21 -22.79
CA SER A 72 0.32 -33.99 -21.44
C SER A 72 -0.12 -32.64 -20.85
N ASP A 73 -0.47 -32.63 -19.57
CA ASP A 73 -1.15 -31.52 -18.89
C ASP A 73 -0.24 -30.28 -18.69
N ASP A 74 -0.07 -29.47 -19.75
CA ASP A 74 0.87 -28.33 -19.82
C ASP A 74 0.56 -27.17 -18.88
N TYR A 75 -0.65 -27.13 -18.32
CA TYR A 75 -1.05 -26.08 -17.39
C TYR A 75 -0.22 -26.11 -16.10
N ASN A 76 0.06 -27.30 -15.54
CA ASN A 76 0.85 -27.41 -14.30
C ASN A 76 2.28 -26.93 -14.55
N ALA A 77 2.87 -27.31 -15.69
CA ALA A 77 4.17 -26.81 -16.13
C ALA A 77 4.16 -25.30 -16.37
N ALA A 78 3.09 -24.74 -16.94
CA ALA A 78 2.93 -23.30 -17.12
C ALA A 78 2.77 -22.54 -15.79
N ALA A 79 2.07 -23.13 -14.80
CA ALA A 79 1.92 -22.56 -13.46
C ALA A 79 3.27 -22.48 -12.72
N VAL A 80 4.07 -23.56 -12.77
CA VAL A 80 5.41 -23.58 -12.18
C VAL A 80 6.32 -22.55 -12.85
N ARG A 81 6.36 -22.51 -14.19
CA ARG A 81 7.15 -21.51 -14.93
C ARG A 81 6.75 -20.07 -14.57
N ALA A 82 5.45 -19.78 -14.50
CA ALA A 82 4.97 -18.45 -14.12
C ALA A 82 5.37 -18.10 -12.68
N SER A 83 5.28 -19.04 -11.74
CA SER A 83 5.71 -18.82 -10.35
C SER A 83 7.21 -18.56 -10.23
N LEU A 84 8.04 -19.26 -11.01
CA LEU A 84 9.48 -19.06 -11.06
C LEU A 84 9.83 -17.67 -11.62
N ARG A 85 9.11 -17.21 -12.66
CA ARG A 85 9.28 -15.86 -13.20
C ARG A 85 8.94 -14.79 -12.17
N VAL A 86 7.84 -14.95 -11.45
CA VAL A 86 7.46 -14.01 -10.37
C VAL A 86 8.53 -14.02 -9.28
N PHE A 87 9.02 -15.20 -8.88
CA PHE A 87 10.08 -15.30 -7.90
C PHE A 87 11.35 -14.53 -8.32
N VAL A 88 11.83 -14.73 -9.55
CA VAL A 88 13.03 -14.06 -10.08
C VAL A 88 12.78 -12.56 -10.24
N ALA A 89 11.65 -12.16 -10.82
CA ALA A 89 11.31 -10.76 -11.06
C ALA A 89 11.17 -9.97 -9.76
N THR A 90 10.46 -10.51 -8.76
CA THR A 90 10.32 -9.87 -7.45
C THR A 90 11.66 -9.80 -6.72
N SER A 91 12.47 -10.87 -6.76
CA SER A 91 13.79 -10.87 -6.12
C SER A 91 14.75 -9.85 -6.74
N ALA A 92 14.76 -9.74 -8.07
CA ALA A 92 15.54 -8.75 -8.79
C ALA A 92 15.04 -7.33 -8.49
N GLY A 93 13.72 -7.11 -8.53
CA GLY A 93 13.10 -5.82 -8.23
C GLY A 93 13.41 -5.32 -6.82
N LEU A 94 13.34 -6.19 -5.81
CA LEU A 94 13.67 -5.83 -4.42
C LEU A 94 15.16 -5.51 -4.24
N LYS A 95 16.06 -6.20 -4.96
CA LYS A 95 17.50 -5.87 -4.95
C LYS A 95 17.75 -4.51 -5.60
N VAL A 96 17.16 -4.24 -6.76
CA VAL A 96 17.27 -2.94 -7.45
C VAL A 96 16.73 -1.83 -6.57
N TRP A 97 15.60 -2.05 -5.90
CA TRP A 97 15.03 -1.08 -4.96
C TRP A 97 15.96 -0.80 -3.78
N GLY A 98 16.61 -1.83 -3.23
CA GLY A 98 17.64 -1.67 -2.19
C GLY A 98 18.79 -0.76 -2.66
N LEU A 99 19.32 -1.01 -3.85
CA LEU A 99 20.42 -0.21 -4.43
C LEU A 99 20.01 1.26 -4.67
N ILE A 100 18.79 1.48 -5.17
CA ILE A 100 18.26 2.84 -5.36
C ILE A 100 18.13 3.55 -4.02
N LYS A 101 17.60 2.86 -3.00
CA LYS A 101 17.43 3.42 -1.65
C LYS A 101 18.78 3.79 -1.04
N GLU A 102 19.79 2.94 -1.16
CA GLU A 102 21.14 3.22 -0.66
C GLU A 102 21.77 4.43 -1.38
N ARG A 103 21.58 4.53 -2.71
CA ARG A 103 22.17 5.59 -3.53
C ARG A 103 21.48 6.95 -3.38
N PHE A 104 20.15 6.97 -3.24
CA PHE A 104 19.37 8.21 -3.21
C PHE A 104 18.96 8.67 -1.82
N LEU A 105 18.79 7.77 -0.85
CA LEU A 105 18.29 8.10 0.49
C LEU A 105 19.39 8.05 1.56
N GLY A 106 20.67 7.88 1.16
CA GLY A 106 21.83 7.93 2.07
C GLY A 106 21.84 6.87 3.16
N ALA A 107 20.92 5.90 3.11
CA ALA A 107 20.82 4.83 4.08
C ALA A 107 21.96 3.84 3.83
N ARG A 108 23.12 4.02 4.47
CA ARG A 108 24.18 3.01 4.53
C ARG A 108 23.68 1.80 5.31
N GLY A 109 23.08 0.85 4.61
CA GLY A 109 22.78 -0.46 5.17
C GLY A 109 24.09 -1.21 5.44
N VAL A 110 24.37 -1.52 6.70
CA VAL A 110 25.44 -2.46 7.05
C VAL A 110 25.06 -3.80 6.42
N ASN A 111 25.80 -4.22 5.38
CA ASN A 111 25.65 -5.50 4.70
C ASN A 111 26.06 -6.64 5.64
N LYS A 112 25.27 -6.91 6.68
CA LYS A 112 25.39 -8.16 7.44
C LYS A 112 24.95 -9.29 6.51
N LYS A 113 25.88 -10.22 6.21
CA LYS A 113 25.58 -11.45 5.47
C LYS A 113 24.61 -12.30 6.30
N VAL A 114 23.31 -12.06 6.14
CA VAL A 114 22.25 -12.91 6.72
C VAL A 114 22.12 -14.17 5.86
N PRO A 115 21.92 -15.36 6.46
CA PRO A 115 21.67 -16.58 5.70
C PRO A 115 20.43 -16.43 4.80
N LEU A 116 20.43 -17.11 3.65
CA LEU A 116 19.41 -16.94 2.59
C LEU A 116 17.98 -17.11 3.11
N TRP A 117 17.73 -18.12 3.94
CA TRP A 117 16.42 -18.38 4.54
C TRP A 117 15.98 -17.34 5.56
N ARG A 118 16.87 -16.46 6.04
CA ARG A 118 16.52 -15.35 6.95
C ARG A 118 16.39 -14.01 6.22
N ASN A 119 16.71 -13.97 4.92
CA ASN A 119 16.62 -12.77 4.12
C ASN A 119 15.14 -12.43 3.83
N HIS A 120 14.71 -11.23 4.23
CA HIS A 120 13.35 -10.74 4.01
C HIS A 120 12.96 -10.72 2.53
N ASN A 121 13.86 -10.26 1.65
CA ASN A 121 13.59 -10.16 0.21
C ASN A 121 13.35 -11.55 -0.42
N PHE A 122 14.12 -12.55 0.01
CA PHE A 122 13.96 -13.92 -0.46
C PHE A 122 12.62 -14.52 -0.01
N ARG A 123 12.26 -14.33 1.27
CA ARG A 123 10.99 -14.81 1.83
C ARG A 123 9.78 -14.17 1.18
N LEU A 124 9.83 -12.86 0.91
CA LEU A 124 8.75 -12.15 0.24
C LEU A 124 8.56 -12.66 -1.19
N SER A 125 9.65 -12.80 -1.96
CA SER A 125 9.58 -13.36 -3.31
C SER A 125 9.07 -14.81 -3.32
N LEU A 126 9.52 -15.63 -2.37
CA LEU A 126 9.06 -17.01 -2.20
C LEU A 126 7.57 -17.06 -1.85
N SER A 127 7.12 -16.15 -0.97
CA SER A 127 5.73 -16.03 -0.59
C SER A 127 4.84 -15.66 -1.79
N LEU A 128 5.22 -14.65 -2.57
CA LEU A 128 4.43 -14.24 -3.74
C LEU A 128 4.40 -15.30 -4.84
N SER A 129 5.51 -16.01 -5.08
CA SER A 129 5.55 -17.09 -6.07
C SER A 129 4.72 -18.30 -5.64
N THR A 130 4.79 -18.68 -4.36
CA THR A 130 3.99 -19.78 -3.80
C THR A 130 2.50 -19.44 -3.78
N ILE A 131 2.11 -18.21 -3.45
CA ILE A 131 0.71 -17.74 -3.57
C ILE A 131 0.23 -17.95 -5.01
N LEU A 132 0.99 -17.50 -6.02
CA LEU A 132 0.57 -17.67 -7.42
C LEU A 132 0.46 -19.14 -7.83
N LEU A 133 1.45 -19.96 -7.46
CA LEU A 133 1.48 -21.37 -7.81
C LEU A 133 0.27 -22.11 -7.20
N LEU A 134 0.06 -21.93 -5.89
CA LEU A 134 -1.04 -22.55 -5.18
C LEU A 134 -2.39 -22.02 -5.69
N HIS A 135 -2.52 -20.73 -5.98
CA HIS A 135 -3.77 -20.15 -6.48
C HIS A 135 -4.18 -20.80 -7.81
N ARG A 136 -3.24 -20.94 -8.76
CA ARG A 136 -3.50 -21.62 -10.05
C ARG A 136 -3.87 -23.09 -9.89
N ILE A 137 -3.10 -23.82 -9.09
CA ILE A 137 -3.34 -25.26 -8.89
C ILE A 137 -4.68 -25.49 -8.19
N LEU A 138 -4.97 -24.74 -7.13
CA LEU A 138 -6.22 -24.85 -6.38
C LEU A 138 -7.41 -24.41 -7.23
N PHE A 139 -7.32 -23.28 -7.95
CA PHE A 139 -8.39 -22.82 -8.83
C PHE A 139 -8.75 -23.90 -9.85
N ARG A 140 -7.75 -24.49 -10.50
CA ARG A 140 -7.96 -25.58 -11.45
C ARG A 140 -8.49 -26.85 -10.82
N PHE A 141 -7.99 -27.20 -9.64
CA PHE A 141 -8.48 -28.36 -8.91
C PHE A 141 -9.98 -28.21 -8.60
N PHE A 142 -10.39 -27.06 -8.07
CA PHE A 142 -11.80 -26.81 -7.75
C PHE A 142 -12.69 -26.66 -9.00
N THR A 143 -12.20 -26.11 -10.11
CA THR A 143 -12.98 -26.10 -11.36
C THR A 143 -13.19 -27.51 -11.91
N ARG A 144 -12.15 -28.36 -11.91
CA ARG A 144 -12.28 -29.78 -12.31
C ARG A 144 -13.17 -30.55 -11.35
N LEU A 145 -12.99 -30.37 -10.04
CA LEU A 145 -13.82 -31.00 -9.01
C LEU A 145 -15.29 -30.63 -9.21
N ARG A 146 -15.60 -29.35 -9.43
CA ARG A 146 -16.96 -28.90 -9.74
C ARG A 146 -17.51 -29.56 -11.00
N ALA A 147 -16.73 -29.66 -12.07
CA ALA A 147 -17.15 -30.32 -13.31
C ALA A 147 -17.48 -31.81 -13.09
N HIS A 148 -16.61 -32.54 -12.37
CA HIS A 148 -16.87 -33.94 -12.02
C HIS A 148 -18.07 -34.11 -11.09
N LEU A 149 -18.26 -33.23 -10.11
CA LEU A 149 -19.41 -33.27 -9.22
C LEU A 149 -20.73 -32.92 -9.92
N LEU A 150 -20.70 -32.15 -11.02
CA LEU A 150 -21.88 -31.85 -11.84
C LEU A 150 -22.23 -32.99 -12.80
N ALA A 151 -21.27 -33.85 -13.15
CA ALA A 151 -21.48 -35.01 -14.01
C ALA A 151 -22.61 -35.94 -13.48
N PRO A 152 -23.35 -36.62 -14.37
CA PRO A 152 -24.44 -37.51 -13.97
C PRO A 152 -23.97 -38.67 -13.10
N GLU A 153 -22.74 -39.13 -13.27
CA GLU A 153 -22.10 -40.21 -12.49
C GLU A 153 -21.97 -39.88 -10.99
N ALA A 154 -21.85 -38.59 -10.63
CA ALA A 154 -21.68 -38.15 -9.25
C ALA A 154 -23.01 -37.95 -8.48
N ARG A 155 -24.16 -38.27 -9.10
CA ARG A 155 -25.49 -38.22 -8.46
C ARG A 155 -25.57 -38.89 -7.07
N PRO A 156 -25.08 -40.14 -6.85
CA PRO A 156 -25.18 -40.80 -5.54
C PRO A 156 -24.41 -40.04 -4.45
N PHE A 157 -23.25 -39.46 -4.78
CA PHE A 157 -22.47 -38.64 -3.85
C PHE A 157 -23.24 -37.36 -3.46
N ARG A 158 -23.91 -36.70 -4.42
CA ARG A 158 -24.71 -35.50 -4.15
C ARG A 158 -25.91 -35.76 -3.24
N GLN A 159 -26.55 -36.91 -3.41
CA GLN A 159 -27.68 -37.30 -2.57
C GLN A 159 -27.25 -37.63 -1.14
N ARG A 160 -26.10 -38.30 -0.98
CA ARG A 160 -25.53 -38.65 0.33
C ARG A 160 -25.08 -37.43 1.11
N ASN A 161 -24.42 -36.47 0.45
CA ASN A 161 -23.82 -35.31 1.09
C ASN A 161 -24.37 -33.98 0.54
N LYS A 162 -25.63 -33.68 0.86
CA LYS A 162 -26.36 -32.51 0.33
C LYS A 162 -25.65 -31.18 0.58
N ARG A 163 -25.14 -30.95 1.81
CA ARG A 163 -24.50 -29.67 2.19
C ARG A 163 -23.17 -29.45 1.48
N THR A 164 -22.27 -30.43 1.52
CA THR A 164 -20.93 -30.31 0.93
C THR A 164 -20.99 -30.30 -0.60
N SER A 165 -21.93 -31.03 -1.18
CA SER A 165 -22.15 -30.99 -2.62
C SER A 165 -22.65 -29.61 -3.05
N LYS A 166 -23.61 -29.02 -2.33
CA LYS A 166 -24.10 -27.66 -2.63
C LYS A 166 -22.99 -26.60 -2.57
N THR A 167 -22.08 -26.68 -1.59
CA THR A 167 -20.95 -25.74 -1.50
C THR A 167 -19.96 -25.93 -2.63
N LEU A 168 -19.56 -27.17 -2.93
CA LEU A 168 -18.57 -27.49 -3.97
C LEU A 168 -19.09 -27.32 -5.41
N THR A 169 -20.41 -27.43 -5.64
CA THR A 169 -21.01 -27.19 -6.96
C THR A 169 -21.29 -25.72 -7.24
N SER A 170 -21.21 -24.85 -6.23
CA SER A 170 -21.45 -23.41 -6.41
C SER A 170 -20.47 -22.78 -7.41
N SER A 171 -20.91 -21.77 -8.16
CA SER A 171 -20.03 -21.06 -9.12
C SER A 171 -18.84 -20.38 -8.44
N LEU A 172 -19.00 -20.00 -7.17
CA LEU A 172 -17.97 -19.32 -6.37
C LEU A 172 -16.95 -20.28 -5.74
N ALA A 173 -17.21 -21.59 -5.73
CA ALA A 173 -16.33 -22.56 -5.06
C ALA A 173 -14.87 -22.51 -5.55
N PRO A 174 -14.58 -22.40 -6.87
CA PRO A 174 -13.20 -22.28 -7.33
C PRO A 174 -12.52 -20.98 -6.90
N ALA A 175 -13.25 -19.85 -6.93
CA ALA A 175 -12.74 -18.55 -6.49
C ALA A 175 -12.41 -18.53 -4.99
N VAL A 176 -13.29 -19.10 -4.16
CA VAL A 176 -13.09 -19.22 -2.70
C VAL A 176 -11.94 -20.18 -2.40
N GLY A 177 -11.95 -21.37 -3.00
CA GLY A 177 -10.94 -22.39 -2.76
C GLY A 177 -9.53 -21.96 -3.19
N ALA A 178 -9.39 -21.26 -4.32
CA ALA A 178 -8.11 -20.71 -4.76
C ALA A 178 -7.56 -19.64 -3.81
N SER A 179 -8.44 -18.92 -3.10
CA SER A 179 -8.04 -17.85 -2.17
C SER A 179 -7.33 -18.36 -0.92
N LEU A 180 -7.46 -19.66 -0.60
CA LEU A 180 -6.67 -20.33 0.44
C LEU A 180 -5.16 -20.31 0.13
N ALA A 181 -4.77 -20.12 -1.13
CA ALA A 181 -3.37 -19.86 -1.49
C ALA A 181 -2.79 -18.65 -0.76
N GLY A 182 -3.63 -17.70 -0.32
CA GLY A 182 -3.19 -16.55 0.47
C GLY A 182 -2.53 -16.90 1.81
N PHE A 183 -2.73 -18.11 2.34
CA PHE A 183 -2.01 -18.58 3.53
C PHE A 183 -0.49 -18.64 3.33
N ALA A 184 -0.02 -18.76 2.09
CA ALA A 184 1.41 -18.68 1.78
C ALA A 184 2.02 -17.28 2.08
N LEU A 185 1.21 -16.26 2.39
CA LEU A 185 1.68 -15.00 2.97
C LEU A 185 2.36 -15.21 4.34
N ALA A 186 2.05 -16.30 5.06
CA ALA A 186 2.69 -16.64 6.33
C ALA A 186 4.20 -16.95 6.20
N ILE A 187 4.69 -17.27 5.00
CA ILE A 187 6.12 -17.47 4.72
C ILE A 187 6.89 -16.15 4.91
N ASN A 188 6.23 -15.02 4.63
CA ASN A 188 6.80 -13.70 4.90
C ASN A 188 6.83 -13.47 6.43
N PRO A 189 7.96 -13.01 7.02
CA PRO A 189 8.04 -12.70 8.45
C PRO A 189 6.94 -11.73 8.89
N ALA A 190 6.62 -11.77 10.18
CA ALA A 190 5.62 -10.94 10.84
C ALA A 190 6.10 -9.49 11.01
N ASP A 191 6.43 -8.85 9.90
CA ASP A 191 6.91 -7.49 9.82
C ASP A 191 5.80 -6.53 9.39
N GLN A 192 5.99 -5.23 9.61
CA GLN A 192 5.07 -4.16 9.22
C GLN A 192 4.62 -4.26 7.75
N LEU A 193 5.50 -4.73 6.85
CA LEU A 193 5.19 -4.92 5.44
C LEU A 193 4.05 -5.91 5.21
N ARG A 194 3.99 -7.01 5.97
CA ARG A 194 2.92 -8.01 5.85
C ARG A 194 1.57 -7.44 6.28
N VAL A 195 1.58 -6.63 7.34
CA VAL A 195 0.40 -5.88 7.80
C VAL A 195 -0.04 -4.87 6.74
N THR A 196 0.89 -4.11 6.17
CA THR A 196 0.58 -3.13 5.10
C THR A 196 -0.01 -3.79 3.86
N ILE A 197 0.52 -4.94 3.42
CA ILE A 197 -0.05 -5.72 2.31
C ILE A 197 -1.48 -6.17 2.62
N SER A 198 -1.72 -6.62 3.86
CA SER A 198 -3.02 -7.12 4.29
C SER A 198 -4.05 -5.99 4.38
N ILE A 199 -3.69 -4.84 4.94
CA ILE A 199 -4.54 -3.63 4.98
C ILE A 199 -4.80 -3.11 3.57
N TYR A 200 -3.81 -3.15 2.68
CA TYR A 200 -3.99 -2.78 1.28
C TYR A 200 -4.98 -3.71 0.59
N ALA A 201 -4.81 -5.03 0.73
CA ALA A 201 -5.73 -6.02 0.18
C ALA A 201 -7.16 -5.82 0.71
N LEU A 202 -7.32 -5.60 2.03
CA LEU A 202 -8.60 -5.32 2.68
C LEU A 202 -9.26 -4.07 2.09
N SER A 203 -8.52 -2.98 1.92
CA SER A 203 -9.07 -1.75 1.35
C SER A 203 -9.57 -1.94 -0.08
N ARG A 204 -8.86 -2.74 -0.90
CA ARG A 204 -9.26 -3.03 -2.29
C ARG A 204 -10.44 -3.99 -2.33
N ALA A 205 -10.47 -4.98 -1.46
CA ALA A 205 -11.60 -5.88 -1.29
C ALA A 205 -12.88 -5.12 -0.91
N ALA A 206 -12.79 -4.23 0.09
CA ALA A 206 -13.91 -3.38 0.52
C ALA A 206 -14.38 -2.44 -0.60
N GLU A 207 -13.44 -1.84 -1.35
CA GLU A 207 -13.76 -0.99 -2.50
C GLU A 207 -14.52 -1.75 -3.59
N PHE A 208 -14.07 -2.95 -3.95
CA PHE A 208 -14.74 -3.75 -4.99
C PHE A 208 -16.07 -4.32 -4.50
N ALA A 209 -16.16 -4.72 -3.23
CA ALA A 209 -17.42 -5.15 -2.64
C ALA A 209 -18.44 -4.01 -2.63
N TYR A 210 -18.02 -2.79 -2.30
CA TYR A 210 -18.86 -1.60 -2.37
C TYR A 210 -19.32 -1.32 -3.80
N ASN A 211 -18.41 -1.37 -4.79
CA ASN A 211 -18.77 -1.15 -6.19
C ASN A 211 -19.77 -2.23 -6.68
N LEU A 212 -19.57 -3.50 -6.32
CA LEU A 212 -20.51 -4.58 -6.67
C LEU A 212 -21.89 -4.33 -6.05
N ALA A 213 -21.93 -3.94 -4.77
CA ALA A 213 -23.19 -3.61 -4.10
C ALA A 213 -23.87 -2.37 -4.68
N GLU A 214 -23.10 -1.42 -5.23
CA GLU A 214 -23.62 -0.26 -5.96
C GLU A 214 -24.16 -0.65 -7.35
N GLU A 215 -23.49 -1.54 -8.09
CA GLU A 215 -23.91 -2.04 -9.40
C GLU A 215 -25.19 -2.90 -9.33
N GLU A 216 -25.29 -3.75 -8.31
CA GLU A 216 -26.46 -4.59 -8.03
C GLU A 216 -27.63 -3.80 -7.43
N GLY A 217 -27.41 -2.53 -7.08
CA GLY A 217 -28.44 -1.65 -6.51
C GLY A 217 -28.80 -1.96 -5.05
N TRP A 218 -27.91 -2.60 -4.28
CA TRP A 218 -28.15 -2.91 -2.87
C TRP A 218 -28.05 -1.68 -1.95
N ILE A 219 -27.25 -0.69 -2.36
CA ILE A 219 -27.01 0.52 -1.55
C ILE A 219 -27.85 1.68 -2.07
N TRP A 220 -27.81 1.90 -3.38
CA TRP A 220 -28.51 2.99 -4.07
C TRP A 220 -29.30 2.38 -5.21
N SER A 221 -30.53 2.84 -5.45
CA SER A 221 -31.20 2.51 -6.71
C SER A 221 -30.37 3.06 -7.88
N LYS A 222 -30.48 2.43 -9.04
CA LYS A 222 -29.64 2.74 -10.21
C LYS A 222 -29.71 4.24 -10.56
N GLY A 223 -28.62 4.96 -10.29
CA GLY A 223 -28.47 6.38 -10.60
C GLY A 223 -28.83 7.36 -9.47
N GLU A 224 -29.30 6.89 -8.31
CA GLU A 224 -29.78 7.76 -7.21
C GLU A 224 -28.68 8.16 -6.21
N LYS A 225 -27.41 8.05 -6.59
CA LYS A 225 -26.29 8.38 -5.70
C LYS A 225 -26.28 9.89 -5.38
N PRO A 226 -26.27 10.29 -4.10
CA PRO A 226 -26.18 11.70 -3.74
C PRO A 226 -24.89 12.35 -4.27
N TRP A 227 -24.99 13.57 -4.79
CA TRP A 227 -23.86 14.30 -5.38
C TRP A 227 -22.72 14.58 -4.38
N TRP A 228 -23.05 14.66 -3.09
CA TRP A 228 -22.10 14.88 -2.01
C TRP A 228 -21.46 13.59 -1.50
N TRP A 229 -22.01 12.42 -1.84
CA TRP A 229 -21.49 11.12 -1.39
C TRP A 229 -20.25 10.71 -2.20
N GLY A 230 -19.17 10.40 -1.51
CA GLY A 230 -17.95 9.92 -2.17
C GLY A 230 -16.82 9.60 -1.20
N SER A 231 -15.71 9.11 -1.75
CA SER A 231 -14.53 8.70 -0.98
C SER A 231 -13.93 9.82 -0.12
N TRP A 232 -14.21 11.08 -0.43
CA TRP A 232 -13.72 12.22 0.35
C TRP A 232 -14.28 12.24 1.78
N LEU A 233 -15.47 11.66 2.02
CA LEU A 233 -16.06 11.55 3.35
C LEU A 233 -15.25 10.70 4.32
N LEU A 234 -14.38 9.81 3.80
CA LEU A 234 -13.44 9.06 4.63
C LEU A 234 -12.37 9.98 5.23
N PHE A 235 -12.04 11.09 4.56
CA PHE A 235 -10.95 11.97 4.96
C PHE A 235 -11.20 12.69 6.29
N PRO A 236 -12.37 13.30 6.56
CA PRO A 236 -12.73 13.82 7.90
C PRO A 236 -12.47 12.84 9.04
N PHE A 237 -13.02 11.62 8.96
CA PHE A 237 -12.87 10.64 10.05
C PHE A 237 -11.43 10.17 10.22
N THR A 238 -10.72 9.96 9.11
CA THR A 238 -9.33 9.49 9.15
C THR A 238 -8.39 10.58 9.63
N SER A 239 -8.58 11.83 9.20
CA SER A 239 -7.84 13.00 9.70
C SER A 239 -8.11 13.25 11.18
N GLY A 240 -9.37 13.13 11.64
CA GLY A 240 -9.71 13.23 13.06
C GLY A 240 -9.00 12.18 13.91
N HIS A 241 -9.04 10.91 13.50
CA HIS A 241 -8.32 9.84 14.19
C HIS A 241 -6.81 10.04 14.15
N LEU A 242 -6.26 10.41 12.99
CA LEU A 242 -4.82 10.61 12.81
C LEU A 242 -4.31 11.78 13.65
N LEU A 243 -5.04 12.90 13.75
CA LEU A 243 -4.66 14.01 14.61
C LEU A 243 -4.70 13.62 16.09
N TYR A 244 -5.72 12.86 16.50
CA TYR A 244 -5.79 12.33 17.86
C TYR A 244 -4.58 11.43 18.19
N ALA A 245 -4.25 10.49 17.29
CA ALA A 245 -3.09 9.62 17.45
C ALA A 245 -1.78 10.41 17.42
N PHE A 246 -1.65 11.41 16.55
CA PHE A 246 -0.48 12.28 16.47
C PHE A 246 -0.18 13.00 17.79
N VAL A 247 -1.22 13.49 18.47
CA VAL A 247 -1.08 14.25 19.72
C VAL A 247 -0.90 13.34 20.95
N PHE A 248 -1.70 12.28 21.10
CA PHE A 248 -1.69 11.48 22.32
C PHE A 248 -0.82 10.22 22.27
N ASP A 249 -0.60 9.67 21.06
CA ASP A 249 -0.05 8.33 20.86
C ASP A 249 0.89 8.30 19.64
N ARG A 250 1.90 9.17 19.66
CA ARG A 250 2.87 9.38 18.56
C ARG A 250 3.47 8.09 18.00
N ASP A 251 3.77 7.10 18.85
CA ASP A 251 4.35 5.81 18.44
C ASP A 251 3.45 5.00 17.50
N CYS A 252 2.14 5.27 17.54
CA CYS A 252 1.14 4.62 16.69
C CYS A 252 0.88 5.39 15.39
N PHE A 253 1.50 6.56 15.20
CA PHE A 253 1.25 7.45 14.08
C PHE A 253 2.39 7.38 13.02
N PRO A 254 2.10 7.50 11.71
CA PRO A 254 3.15 7.42 10.69
C PRO A 254 4.09 8.64 10.72
N SER A 255 5.38 8.43 11.04
CA SER A 255 6.36 9.52 11.20
C SER A 255 6.48 10.44 9.98
N ALA A 256 6.57 9.88 8.77
CA ALA A 256 6.65 10.67 7.53
C ALA A 256 5.44 11.60 7.34
N TYR A 257 4.27 11.22 7.84
CA TYR A 257 3.07 12.05 7.78
C TYR A 257 3.15 13.21 8.78
N GLY A 258 3.76 12.99 9.95
CA GLY A 258 3.94 13.99 11.01
C GLY A 258 5.00 15.01 10.68
N ASP A 259 6.14 14.54 10.16
CA ASP A 259 7.22 15.40 9.69
C ASP A 259 6.71 16.35 8.59
N PHE A 260 5.85 15.84 7.69
CA PHE A 260 5.21 16.66 6.68
C PHE A 260 4.29 17.73 7.30
N ILE A 261 3.43 17.37 8.25
CA ILE A 261 2.53 18.33 8.92
C ILE A 261 3.34 19.40 9.65
N LEU A 262 4.33 19.00 10.46
CA LEU A 262 5.16 19.92 11.24
C LEU A 262 5.97 20.87 10.35
N LYS A 263 6.55 20.36 9.24
CA LYS A 263 7.28 21.17 8.26
C LYS A 263 6.43 22.32 7.67
N TYR A 264 5.14 22.07 7.48
CA TYR A 264 4.20 23.06 6.94
C TYR A 264 3.34 23.71 8.02
N SER A 265 3.78 23.71 9.29
CA SER A 265 3.11 24.37 10.41
C SER A 265 3.96 25.43 11.13
N PRO A 266 4.81 26.23 10.46
CA PRO A 266 5.77 27.13 11.13
C PRO A 266 5.11 28.24 11.96
N THR A 267 3.85 28.57 11.67
CA THR A 267 3.08 29.60 12.40
C THR A 267 2.57 29.09 13.75
N TYR A 268 2.37 27.78 13.89
CA TYR A 268 1.80 27.15 15.09
C TYR A 268 2.83 26.39 15.92
N VAL A 269 3.88 25.90 15.27
CA VAL A 269 4.99 25.18 15.90
C VAL A 269 6.19 26.09 15.83
N GLN A 270 6.64 26.55 17.00
CA GLN A 270 7.67 27.59 17.08
C GLN A 270 9.04 26.98 16.81
N PRO A 271 9.71 27.33 15.69
CA PRO A 271 11.09 26.94 15.49
C PRO A 271 11.98 27.66 16.51
N ARG A 272 13.18 27.14 16.73
CA ARG A 272 14.17 27.79 17.57
C ARG A 272 14.51 29.16 16.94
N PRO A 273 14.38 30.29 17.67
CA PRO A 273 14.79 31.59 17.17
C PRO A 273 16.29 31.64 16.90
N GLU A 274 16.71 32.41 15.89
CA GLU A 274 18.13 32.54 15.52
C GLU A 274 18.94 33.21 16.64
N ASP A 275 18.33 34.16 17.36
CA ASP A 275 18.96 34.90 18.46
C ASP A 275 18.97 34.14 19.80
N TYR A 276 18.45 32.90 19.85
CA TYR A 276 18.31 32.16 21.11
C TYR A 276 19.62 31.45 21.52
N PRO A 277 20.17 31.70 22.73
CA PRO A 277 21.48 31.20 23.16
C PRO A 277 21.67 29.69 22.99
N ALA A 278 22.73 29.28 22.29
CA ALA A 278 23.00 27.89 21.92
C ALA A 278 23.03 26.90 23.11
N ASN A 279 23.45 27.39 24.28
CA ASN A 279 23.54 26.65 25.53
C ASN A 279 22.19 26.34 26.18
N LEU A 280 21.12 27.05 25.81
CA LEU A 280 19.79 26.84 26.38
C LEU A 280 18.97 25.81 25.56
N PRO A 281 18.22 24.92 26.24
CA PRO A 281 17.37 23.95 25.58
C PRO A 281 16.16 24.64 24.94
N TRP A 282 15.84 24.23 23.71
CA TRP A 282 14.61 24.62 23.02
C TRP A 282 13.77 23.37 22.77
N PRO A 283 12.46 23.37 23.06
CA PRO A 283 11.60 22.21 22.87
C PRO A 283 11.52 21.83 21.39
N SER A 284 11.66 20.54 21.09
CA SER A 284 11.48 20.07 19.72
C SER A 284 10.04 20.27 19.25
N SER A 285 9.82 20.26 17.93
CA SER A 285 8.47 20.35 17.36
C SER A 285 7.52 19.29 17.91
N TYR A 286 8.04 18.10 18.22
CA TYR A 286 7.25 17.04 18.82
C TYR A 286 7.02 17.25 20.32
N ASP A 287 7.97 17.78 21.07
CA ASP A 287 7.77 18.12 22.49
C ASP A 287 6.70 19.19 22.66
N GLN A 288 6.62 20.13 21.72
CA GLN A 288 5.53 21.11 21.66
C GLN A 288 4.17 20.43 21.48
N VAL A 289 4.07 19.41 20.62
CA VAL A 289 2.83 18.63 20.44
C VAL A 289 2.49 17.80 21.67
N ASP A 290 3.48 17.15 22.27
CA ASP A 290 3.30 16.36 23.50
C ASP A 290 2.81 17.26 24.66
N SER A 291 3.28 18.51 24.72
CA SER A 291 2.79 19.50 25.69
C SER A 291 1.30 19.83 25.49
N LEU A 292 0.80 19.89 24.25
CA LEU A 292 -0.62 20.10 23.97
C LEU A 292 -1.48 18.92 24.43
N ALA A 293 -0.93 17.70 24.36
CA ALA A 293 -1.58 16.51 24.90
C ALA A 293 -1.70 16.58 26.42
N GLU A 294 -0.64 17.02 27.10
CA GLU A 294 -0.64 17.21 28.55
C GLU A 294 -1.58 18.35 28.98
N ILE A 295 -1.60 19.47 28.27
CA ILE A 295 -2.56 20.57 28.51
C ILE A 295 -4.00 20.04 28.45
N ALA A 296 -4.31 19.16 27.50
CA ALA A 296 -5.63 18.56 27.39
C ALA A 296 -5.93 17.54 28.50
N ARG A 297 -4.93 16.78 28.98
CA ARG A 297 -5.05 15.90 30.16
C ARG A 297 -5.33 16.71 31.43
N LEU A 298 -4.69 17.86 31.58
CA LEU A 298 -4.89 18.82 32.67
C LEU A 298 -6.19 19.66 32.53
N ARG A 299 -7.06 19.33 31.57
CA ARG A 299 -8.32 20.04 31.32
C ARG A 299 -8.12 21.53 31.03
N TYR A 300 -7.18 21.86 30.14
CA TYR A 300 -6.97 23.21 29.61
C TYR A 300 -6.86 24.30 30.68
N PRO A 301 -5.77 24.32 31.48
CA PRO A 301 -5.51 25.40 32.42
C PRO A 301 -5.44 26.76 31.72
N LYS A 302 -5.83 27.80 32.46
CA LYS A 302 -5.71 29.19 32.01
C LYS A 302 -4.23 29.57 31.93
N PHE A 303 -3.88 30.41 30.97
CA PHE A 303 -2.55 31.00 30.89
C PHE A 303 -2.45 32.16 31.88
N VAL A 304 -1.39 32.17 32.68
CA VAL A 304 -1.00 33.30 33.52
C VAL A 304 0.31 33.81 32.97
N SER A 305 0.35 35.07 32.55
CA SER A 305 1.53 35.64 31.91
C SER A 305 2.68 35.78 32.92
N PRO A 306 3.85 35.17 32.67
CA PRO A 306 5.03 35.34 33.52
C PRO A 306 5.54 36.79 33.52
N ILE A 307 5.23 37.57 32.46
CA ILE A 307 5.60 38.98 32.34
C ILE A 307 4.84 39.83 33.38
N LEU A 308 3.56 39.54 33.60
CA LEU A 308 2.74 40.27 34.58
C LEU A 308 2.91 39.75 36.01
N PHE A 309 3.22 38.46 36.18
CA PHE A 309 3.30 37.80 37.49
C PHE A 309 4.60 37.00 37.66
N PRO A 310 5.77 37.68 37.74
CA PRO A 310 7.09 37.03 37.73
C PRO A 310 7.35 36.13 38.95
N ASN A 311 6.75 36.44 40.10
CA ASN A 311 6.97 35.72 41.36
C ASN A 311 5.99 34.56 41.58
N SER A 312 5.13 34.25 40.60
CA SER A 312 4.11 33.21 40.71
C SER A 312 4.45 31.98 39.87
N ASN A 313 4.09 30.79 40.35
CA ASN A 313 4.19 29.57 39.57
C ASN A 313 3.11 29.54 38.48
N THR A 314 3.47 30.00 37.29
CA THR A 314 2.56 30.18 36.14
C THR A 314 2.34 28.90 35.32
N LEU A 315 3.27 27.95 35.36
CA LEU A 315 3.23 26.71 34.57
C LEU A 315 3.22 25.48 35.48
N PRO A 316 2.40 24.45 35.17
CA PRO A 316 2.50 23.14 35.80
C PRO A 316 3.88 22.51 35.59
N PRO A 317 4.40 21.72 36.56
CA PRO A 317 5.75 21.15 36.48
C PRO A 317 5.94 20.20 35.29
N THR A 318 4.87 19.54 34.84
CA THR A 318 4.86 18.65 33.66
C THR A 318 5.05 19.40 32.34
N LEU A 319 4.87 20.72 32.32
CA LEU A 319 4.94 21.59 31.14
C LEU A 319 6.16 22.52 31.17
N SER A 320 7.17 22.22 31.97
CA SER A 320 8.40 23.03 32.06
C SER A 320 9.19 23.09 30.75
N SER A 321 9.08 22.08 29.89
CA SER A 321 9.76 22.02 28.59
C SER A 321 9.35 23.15 27.63
N ILE A 322 8.12 23.65 27.76
CA ILE A 322 7.58 24.75 26.95
C ILE A 322 7.71 26.12 27.63
N SER A 323 8.45 26.24 28.73
CA SER A 323 8.72 27.55 29.33
C SER A 323 9.31 28.58 28.34
N PRO A 324 10.35 28.29 27.52
CA PRO A 324 10.89 29.29 26.60
C PRO A 324 9.88 29.74 25.52
N ILE A 325 8.92 28.85 25.24
CA ILE A 325 7.59 29.05 24.66
C ILE A 325 6.77 30.23 25.17
N THR A 326 6.29 30.01 26.38
CA THR A 326 5.18 30.72 27.02
C THR A 326 5.65 31.86 27.90
N SER A 327 6.92 31.88 28.31
CA SER A 327 7.53 32.98 29.07
C SER A 327 7.43 34.33 28.34
N PRO A 328 7.78 34.44 27.04
CA PRO A 328 7.61 35.67 26.27
C PRO A 328 6.19 35.85 25.70
N ALA A 329 5.22 35.00 26.04
CA ALA A 329 3.90 35.05 25.41
C ALA A 329 3.09 36.29 25.84
N HIS A 330 2.35 36.83 24.88
CA HIS A 330 1.63 38.10 25.03
C HIS A 330 0.59 38.02 26.16
N PRO A 331 0.54 39.01 27.08
CA PRO A 331 -0.29 38.94 28.30
C PRO A 331 -1.80 38.91 28.04
N LEU A 332 -2.27 39.38 26.87
CA LEU A 332 -3.68 39.29 26.47
C LEU A 332 -4.15 37.86 26.12
N ILE A 333 -3.23 36.90 26.00
CA ILE A 333 -3.60 35.50 25.79
C ILE A 333 -4.16 34.95 27.10
N THR A 334 -5.27 34.21 27.05
CA THR A 334 -5.95 33.69 28.25
C THR A 334 -5.86 32.17 28.40
N SER A 335 -5.59 31.45 27.31
CA SER A 335 -5.52 29.98 27.31
C SER A 335 -4.09 29.50 27.07
N LEU A 336 -3.67 28.47 27.82
CA LEU A 336 -2.31 27.96 27.73
C LEU A 336 -2.00 27.35 26.37
N SER A 337 -2.97 26.71 25.71
CA SER A 337 -2.78 26.18 24.36
C SER A 337 -2.53 27.28 23.33
N CYS A 338 -3.17 28.43 23.45
CA CYS A 338 -2.91 29.56 22.55
C CYS A 338 -1.53 30.17 22.82
N ALA A 339 -1.09 30.24 24.08
CA ALA A 339 0.24 30.72 24.44
C ALA A 339 1.36 29.83 23.86
N VAL A 340 1.13 28.52 23.75
CA VAL A 340 2.07 27.59 23.09
C VAL A 340 2.04 27.74 21.57
N LEU A 341 0.83 27.81 20.98
CA LEU A 341 0.66 27.80 19.54
C LEU A 341 1.07 29.10 18.87
N HIS A 342 0.75 30.25 19.46
CA HIS A 342 1.01 31.57 18.89
C HIS A 342 1.36 32.60 19.98
N PRO A 343 2.54 32.46 20.64
CA PRO A 343 2.92 33.29 21.79
C PRO A 343 2.96 34.79 21.48
N SER A 344 3.33 35.18 20.26
CA SER A 344 3.49 36.58 19.85
C SER A 344 2.18 37.29 19.54
N ASP A 345 1.18 36.58 19.03
CA ASP A 345 -0.07 37.16 18.54
C ASP A 345 -1.24 36.81 19.47
N PRO A 346 -1.96 37.79 20.06
CA PRO A 346 -3.11 37.48 20.90
C PRO A 346 -4.35 37.04 20.11
N SER A 347 -4.38 37.25 18.79
CA SER A 347 -5.56 37.01 17.94
C SER A 347 -5.43 35.73 17.11
N CYS A 348 -6.22 34.71 17.46
CA CYS A 348 -6.21 33.42 16.76
C CYS A 348 -6.57 33.52 15.27
N THR A 349 -7.44 34.47 14.89
CA THR A 349 -7.85 34.69 13.49
C THR A 349 -6.72 35.25 12.64
N ARG A 350 -5.92 36.17 13.18
CA ARG A 350 -4.74 36.72 12.51
C ARG A 350 -3.69 35.64 12.31
N THR A 351 -3.42 34.83 13.33
CA THR A 351 -2.52 33.68 13.25
C THR A 351 -2.99 32.70 12.16
N TYR A 352 -4.29 32.41 12.12
CA TYR A 352 -4.88 31.55 11.09
C TYR A 352 -4.69 32.10 9.67
N LEU A 353 -4.93 33.40 9.45
CA LEU A 353 -4.70 34.03 8.15
C LEU A 353 -3.21 34.07 7.79
N SER A 354 -2.35 34.40 8.75
CA SER A 354 -0.89 34.39 8.58
C SER A 354 -0.39 33.01 8.16
N HIS A 355 -0.92 31.94 8.73
CA HIS A 355 -0.60 30.58 8.34
C HIS A 355 -0.84 30.30 6.85
N TYR A 356 -1.95 30.80 6.27
CA TYR A 356 -2.19 30.65 4.84
C TYR A 356 -1.14 31.37 4.00
N LEU A 357 -0.80 32.61 4.38
CA LEU A 357 0.17 33.42 3.64
C LEU A 357 1.57 32.81 3.65
N THR A 358 1.98 32.21 4.77
CA THR A 358 3.30 31.58 4.91
C THR A 358 3.36 30.19 4.28
N THR A 359 2.26 29.43 4.31
CA THR A 359 2.26 28.01 3.95
C THR A 359 1.88 27.74 2.50
N ILE A 360 1.05 28.59 1.88
CA ILE A 360 0.64 28.42 0.47
C ILE A 360 1.83 28.45 -0.50
N PRO A 361 2.75 29.43 -0.48
CA PRO A 361 3.85 29.48 -1.45
C PRO A 361 4.77 28.25 -1.44
N PRO A 362 5.29 27.76 -0.30
CA PRO A 362 6.14 26.58 -0.28
C PRO A 362 5.38 25.30 -0.64
N LEU A 363 4.09 25.16 -0.27
CA LEU A 363 3.26 24.03 -0.70
C LEU A 363 2.99 24.06 -2.21
N ALA A 364 2.71 25.23 -2.79
CA ALA A 364 2.51 25.38 -4.22
C ALA A 364 3.77 24.97 -5.01
N ARG A 365 4.96 25.34 -4.54
CA ARG A 365 6.24 24.89 -5.12
C ARG A 365 6.39 23.38 -5.03
N PHE A 366 6.09 22.79 -3.86
CA PHE A 366 6.16 21.34 -3.67
C PHE A 366 5.23 20.58 -4.63
N PHE A 367 3.95 20.95 -4.72
CA PHE A 367 3.00 20.29 -5.61
C PHE A 367 3.29 20.56 -7.09
N THR A 368 3.83 21.74 -7.43
CA THR A 368 4.31 22.02 -8.80
C THR A 368 5.38 21.02 -9.21
N ILE A 369 6.40 20.78 -8.38
CA ILE A 369 7.46 19.83 -8.69
C ILE A 369 6.90 18.42 -8.84
N VAL A 370 6.11 17.96 -7.85
CA VAL A 370 5.57 16.59 -7.83
C VAL A 370 4.67 16.34 -9.03
N PHE A 371 3.70 17.20 -9.31
CA PHE A 371 2.77 16.99 -10.41
C PHE A 371 3.40 17.23 -11.79
N SER A 372 4.39 18.11 -11.90
CA SER A 372 5.14 18.28 -13.16
C SER A 372 5.88 17.00 -13.51
N VAL A 373 6.61 16.40 -12.56
CA VAL A 373 7.33 15.13 -12.77
C VAL A 373 6.34 14.00 -13.12
N LEU A 374 5.23 13.90 -12.41
CA LEU A 374 4.20 12.88 -12.69
C LEU A 374 3.48 13.10 -14.03
N SER A 375 3.50 14.31 -14.58
CA SER A 375 2.89 14.62 -15.88
C SER A 375 3.78 14.28 -17.09
N LEU A 376 5.10 14.10 -16.89
CA LEU A 376 6.08 13.80 -17.96
C LEU A 376 5.68 12.62 -18.87
N PRO A 377 5.17 11.48 -18.37
CA PRO A 377 4.78 10.35 -19.22
C PRO A 377 3.62 10.67 -20.17
N SER A 378 2.91 11.77 -19.94
CA SER A 378 1.76 12.20 -20.74
C SER A 378 2.08 13.34 -21.72
N TYR A 379 3.35 13.48 -22.12
CA TYR A 379 3.82 14.55 -23.03
C TYR A 379 3.01 14.66 -24.34
N ASN A 380 2.51 13.54 -24.89
CA ASN A 380 1.63 13.55 -26.07
C ASN A 380 0.37 14.40 -25.87
N LYS A 381 -0.20 14.41 -24.66
CA LYS A 381 -1.38 15.25 -24.34
C LYS A 381 -1.00 16.72 -24.25
N LEU A 382 0.19 17.00 -23.71
CA LEU A 382 0.73 18.35 -23.64
C LEU A 382 0.99 18.91 -25.05
N TYR A 383 1.52 18.09 -25.94
CA TYR A 383 1.76 18.47 -27.34
C TYR A 383 0.45 18.74 -28.09
N ASN A 384 -0.54 17.85 -27.97
CA ASN A 384 -1.82 17.99 -28.69
C ASN A 384 -2.71 19.12 -28.15
N ALA A 385 -2.62 19.44 -26.85
CA ALA A 385 -3.47 20.46 -26.21
C ALA A 385 -2.72 21.15 -25.05
N PRO A 386 -1.78 22.07 -25.35
CA PRO A 386 -0.87 22.64 -24.35
C PRO A 386 -1.61 23.47 -23.30
N LEU A 387 -2.43 24.44 -23.74
CA LEU A 387 -3.15 25.34 -22.83
C LEU A 387 -4.10 24.59 -21.90
N LYS A 388 -4.84 23.60 -22.41
CA LYS A 388 -5.75 22.78 -21.61
C LYS A 388 -5.02 21.94 -20.58
N THR A 389 -3.88 21.35 -20.95
CA THR A 389 -3.08 20.52 -20.05
C THR A 389 -2.44 21.36 -18.95
N ILE A 390 -1.88 22.52 -19.30
CA ILE A 390 -1.29 23.46 -18.34
C ILE A 390 -2.36 24.01 -17.38
N ASN A 391 -3.51 24.43 -17.89
CA ASN A 391 -4.60 24.95 -17.04
C ASN A 391 -5.12 23.87 -16.07
N ASN A 392 -5.29 22.63 -16.54
CA ASN A 392 -5.68 21.52 -15.67
C ASN A 392 -4.62 21.20 -14.62
N LEU A 393 -3.33 21.25 -14.99
CA LEU A 393 -2.23 21.04 -14.07
C LEU A 393 -2.19 22.16 -13.00
N ALA A 394 -2.31 23.41 -13.41
CA ALA A 394 -2.35 24.57 -12.51
C ALA A 394 -3.55 24.49 -11.55
N ALA A 395 -4.75 24.19 -12.07
CA ALA A 395 -5.94 23.99 -11.25
C ALA A 395 -5.76 22.87 -10.23
N ARG A 396 -5.12 21.76 -10.63
CA ARG A 396 -4.79 20.64 -9.73
C ARG A 396 -3.80 21.08 -8.64
N ILE A 397 -2.72 21.76 -9.00
CA ILE A 397 -1.73 22.28 -8.04
C ILE A 397 -2.40 23.19 -7.02
N LEU A 398 -3.23 24.14 -7.47
CA LEU A 398 -3.94 25.07 -6.59
C LEU A 398 -4.93 24.35 -5.67
N ARG A 399 -5.71 23.40 -6.19
CA ARG A 399 -6.64 22.58 -5.37
C ARG A 399 -5.92 21.81 -4.28
N TYR A 400 -4.81 21.14 -4.59
CA TYR A 400 -4.02 20.37 -3.62
C TYR A 400 -3.31 21.26 -2.60
N THR A 401 -2.81 22.42 -3.04
CA THR A 401 -2.18 23.42 -2.16
C THR A 401 -3.20 23.94 -1.14
N LEU A 402 -4.37 24.38 -1.64
CA LEU A 402 -5.45 24.89 -0.79
C LEU A 402 -5.97 23.80 0.15
N PHE A 403 -6.19 22.58 -0.35
CA PHE A 403 -6.60 21.44 0.46
C PHE A 403 -5.62 21.16 1.60
N THR A 404 -4.33 21.06 1.30
CA THR A 404 -3.31 20.68 2.28
C THR A 404 -3.11 21.78 3.31
N SER A 405 -2.94 23.04 2.85
CA SER A 405 -2.78 24.19 3.75
C SER A 405 -4.01 24.38 4.63
N SER A 406 -5.23 24.26 4.07
CA SER A 406 -6.45 24.44 4.86
C SER A 406 -6.69 23.30 5.83
N SER A 407 -6.40 22.06 5.44
CA SER A 407 -6.54 20.90 6.33
C SER A 407 -5.62 21.02 7.55
N ILE A 408 -4.35 21.38 7.33
CA ILE A 408 -3.37 21.59 8.42
C ILE A 408 -3.76 22.80 9.26
N GLY A 409 -3.96 23.96 8.63
CA GLY A 409 -4.30 25.21 9.31
C GLY A 409 -5.58 25.12 10.13
N THR A 410 -6.62 24.49 9.59
CA THR A 410 -7.90 24.29 10.31
C THR A 410 -7.73 23.32 11.47
N SER A 411 -6.90 22.28 11.33
CA SER A 411 -6.62 21.33 12.41
C SER A 411 -5.98 22.01 13.61
N TRP A 412 -5.01 22.91 13.38
CA TRP A 412 -4.39 23.71 14.44
C TRP A 412 -5.32 24.79 15.00
N ALA A 413 -5.96 25.57 14.11
CA ALA A 413 -6.87 26.63 14.51
C ALA A 413 -8.08 26.11 15.30
N ALA A 414 -8.52 24.87 15.03
CA ALA A 414 -9.59 24.22 15.78
C ALA A 414 -9.25 24.06 17.27
N ILE A 415 -7.97 23.90 17.63
CA ILE A 415 -7.55 23.84 19.04
C ILE A 415 -7.90 25.16 19.73
N CYS A 416 -7.56 26.29 19.11
CA CYS A 416 -7.90 27.63 19.60
C CYS A 416 -9.42 27.89 19.58
N LEU A 417 -10.10 27.46 18.52
CA LEU A 417 -11.56 27.56 18.38
C LEU A 417 -12.26 26.87 19.57
N PHE A 418 -11.86 25.64 19.90
CA PHE A 418 -12.46 24.89 21.00
C PHE A 418 -12.15 25.49 22.37
N GLN A 419 -11.04 26.21 22.54
CA GLN A 419 -10.81 26.95 23.79
C GLN A 419 -11.77 28.12 23.97
N LYS A 420 -12.15 28.77 22.87
CA LYS A 420 -13.07 29.91 22.92
C LYS A 420 -14.53 29.48 23.16
N TYR A 421 -14.95 28.37 22.54
CA TYR A 421 -16.36 27.97 22.53
C TYR A 421 -16.72 26.84 23.51
N LEU A 422 -15.78 25.96 23.89
CA LEU A 422 -16.08 24.81 24.75
C LEU A 422 -15.47 24.98 26.17
N PRO A 423 -16.23 24.73 27.24
CA PRO A 423 -15.72 24.83 28.60
C PRO A 423 -14.67 23.74 28.88
N SER A 424 -13.68 24.03 29.72
CA SER A 424 -12.48 23.20 29.97
C SER A 424 -12.72 21.70 30.23
N HIS A 425 -13.84 21.34 30.86
CA HIS A 425 -14.21 19.96 31.18
C HIS A 425 -14.82 19.20 29.99
N LEU A 426 -15.42 19.89 29.03
CA LEU A 426 -16.13 19.27 27.93
C LEU A 426 -15.14 18.78 26.86
N LEU A 427 -15.15 17.46 26.63
CA LEU A 427 -14.38 16.78 25.58
C LEU A 427 -12.87 17.04 25.63
N SER A 428 -12.27 17.07 26.82
CA SER A 428 -10.89 17.52 27.00
C SER A 428 -9.89 16.88 26.02
N THR A 429 -9.88 15.56 25.89
CA THR A 429 -9.01 14.84 24.94
C THR A 429 -9.62 14.68 23.54
N LYS A 430 -10.95 14.66 23.43
CA LYS A 430 -11.66 14.39 22.18
C LYS A 430 -11.70 15.59 21.22
N ARG A 431 -11.35 16.80 21.69
CA ARG A 431 -11.24 18.00 20.84
C ARG A 431 -10.26 17.84 19.68
N PHE A 432 -9.16 17.13 19.85
CA PHE A 432 -8.21 16.88 18.75
C PHE A 432 -8.81 16.00 17.65
N PHE A 433 -9.68 15.05 18.01
CA PHE A 433 -10.43 14.29 17.00
C PHE A 433 -11.34 15.21 16.18
N LEU A 434 -12.09 16.08 16.86
CA LEU A 434 -12.95 17.05 16.19
C LEU A 434 -12.16 18.05 15.34
N GLY A 435 -10.99 18.48 15.80
CA GLY A 435 -10.13 19.41 15.06
C GLY A 435 -9.62 18.80 13.76
N GLY A 436 -9.14 17.55 13.82
CA GLY A 436 -8.73 16.82 12.63
C GLY A 436 -9.90 16.50 11.71
N PHE A 437 -11.10 16.27 12.26
CA PHE A 437 -12.33 16.09 11.48
C PHE A 437 -12.67 17.35 10.69
N LEU A 438 -12.67 18.52 11.33
CA LEU A 438 -12.87 19.81 10.67
C LEU A 438 -11.82 20.08 9.60
N GLY A 439 -10.55 19.77 9.88
CA GLY A 439 -9.48 19.82 8.89
C GLY A 439 -9.74 18.91 7.68
N GLY A 440 -10.25 17.70 7.92
CA GLY A 440 -10.54 16.75 6.85
C GLY A 440 -11.76 17.09 5.99
N ILE A 441 -12.64 18.02 6.41
CA ILE A 441 -13.75 18.50 5.56
C ILE A 441 -13.21 19.14 4.28
N TRP A 442 -12.02 19.75 4.33
CA TRP A 442 -11.36 20.32 3.16
C TRP A 442 -11.05 19.29 2.05
N GLY A 443 -11.11 17.99 2.36
CA GLY A 443 -11.08 16.91 1.36
C GLY A 443 -12.13 17.06 0.26
N TYR A 444 -13.22 17.79 0.53
CA TYR A 444 -14.23 18.14 -0.45
C TYR A 444 -13.66 18.86 -1.70
N ILE A 445 -12.63 19.72 -1.54
CA ILE A 445 -12.00 20.47 -2.65
C ILE A 445 -11.44 19.51 -3.71
N VAL A 446 -10.84 18.41 -3.26
CA VAL A 446 -10.12 17.46 -4.13
C VAL A 446 -10.92 16.17 -4.33
N ARG A 447 -12.22 16.19 -4.04
CA ARG A 447 -13.11 15.00 -4.05
C ARG A 447 -13.07 14.18 -5.34
N ARG A 448 -12.80 14.81 -6.49
CA ARG A 448 -12.76 14.16 -7.81
C ARG A 448 -11.39 13.57 -8.17
N GLU A 449 -10.31 14.04 -7.55
CA GLU A 449 -8.94 13.75 -7.98
C GLU A 449 -8.12 12.98 -6.91
N ALA A 450 -8.46 13.12 -5.63
CA ALA A 450 -7.66 12.59 -4.51
C ALA A 450 -8.16 11.25 -3.94
N ARG A 451 -8.94 10.46 -4.69
CA ARG A 451 -9.43 9.14 -4.23
C ARG A 451 -8.29 8.25 -3.70
N GLY A 452 -7.15 8.23 -4.40
CA GLY A 452 -5.98 7.46 -3.99
C GLY A 452 -5.44 7.88 -2.61
N GLU A 453 -5.37 9.20 -2.37
CA GLU A 453 -4.88 9.79 -1.13
C GLU A 453 -5.85 9.55 0.04
N PHE A 454 -7.16 9.69 -0.18
CA PHE A 454 -8.15 9.39 0.86
C PHE A 454 -8.09 7.93 1.29
N LEU A 455 -7.92 7.01 0.33
CA LEU A 455 -7.73 5.60 0.65
C LEU A 455 -6.39 5.33 1.34
N TYR A 456 -5.32 6.06 0.98
CA TYR A 456 -4.05 5.98 1.68
C TYR A 456 -4.17 6.45 3.13
N ALA A 457 -4.76 7.63 3.38
CA ALA A 457 -5.04 8.14 4.71
C ALA A 457 -5.92 7.19 5.53
N THR A 458 -6.90 6.55 4.88
CA THR A 458 -7.74 5.52 5.51
C THR A 458 -6.93 4.31 5.96
N ARG A 459 -6.04 3.79 5.10
CA ARG A 459 -5.16 2.66 5.46
C ARG A 459 -4.21 3.03 6.60
N ALA A 460 -3.64 4.24 6.56
CA ALA A 460 -2.78 4.74 7.62
C ALA A 460 -3.53 4.89 8.95
N SER A 461 -4.77 5.38 8.90
CA SER A 461 -5.67 5.49 10.05
C SER A 461 -6.01 4.11 10.63
N ILE A 462 -6.32 3.11 9.79
CA ILE A 462 -6.57 1.72 10.24
C ILE A 462 -5.33 1.11 10.91
N ASP A 463 -4.15 1.26 10.33
CA ASP A 463 -2.89 0.78 10.92
C ASP A 463 -2.62 1.45 12.28
N SER A 464 -2.82 2.77 12.34
CA SER A 464 -2.67 3.55 13.58
C SER A 464 -3.68 3.14 14.65
N LEU A 465 -4.95 2.98 14.28
CA LEU A 465 -6.01 2.54 15.17
C LEU A 465 -5.70 1.14 15.72
N TRP A 466 -5.25 0.21 14.87
CA TRP A 466 -4.85 -1.14 15.29
C TRP A 466 -3.74 -1.12 16.34
N LYS A 467 -2.68 -0.33 16.11
CA LYS A 467 -1.56 -0.15 17.04
C LYS A 467 -2.04 0.50 18.35
N LEU A 468 -2.89 1.51 18.26
CA LEU A 468 -3.47 2.19 19.41
C LEU A 468 -4.31 1.26 20.28
N GLY A 469 -5.21 0.47 19.66
CA GLY A 469 -6.06 -0.47 20.39
C GLY A 469 -5.25 -1.60 21.04
N ARG A 470 -4.12 -1.99 20.44
CA ARG A 470 -3.16 -2.89 21.12
C ARG A 470 -2.52 -2.23 22.34
N LYS A 471 -2.07 -0.98 22.21
CA LYS A 471 -1.42 -0.21 23.29
C LYS A 471 -2.37 0.00 24.48
N ARG A 472 -3.65 0.31 24.20
CA ARG A 472 -4.69 0.54 25.20
C ARG A 472 -5.39 -0.74 25.68
N GLY A 473 -5.01 -1.91 25.16
CA GLY A 473 -5.59 -3.19 25.55
C GLY A 473 -7.03 -3.44 25.08
N TRP A 474 -7.53 -2.69 24.09
CA TRP A 474 -8.88 -2.90 23.52
C TRP A 474 -9.02 -4.26 22.85
N TRP A 475 -7.94 -4.77 22.25
CA TRP A 475 -7.92 -6.08 21.63
C TRP A 475 -6.58 -6.78 21.83
N LYS A 476 -6.64 -8.10 22.03
CA LYS A 476 -5.47 -8.98 22.03
C LYS A 476 -5.19 -9.38 20.58
N GLY A 477 -3.97 -9.12 20.11
CA GLY A 477 -3.58 -9.48 18.74
C GLY A 477 -3.60 -11.00 18.52
N ILE A 478 -4.28 -11.46 17.47
CA ILE A 478 -4.28 -12.86 17.07
C ILE A 478 -3.00 -13.14 16.28
N ARG A 479 -2.29 -14.22 16.63
CA ARG A 479 -1.09 -14.64 15.90
C ARG A 479 -1.47 -14.96 14.44
N GLY A 480 -0.88 -14.24 13.50
CA GLY A 480 -1.16 -14.41 12.06
C GLY A 480 -2.52 -13.87 11.61
N GLY A 481 -3.18 -13.00 12.39
CA GLY A 481 -4.45 -12.40 11.99
C GLY A 481 -4.37 -11.58 10.70
N ASP A 482 -3.21 -11.01 10.40
CA ASP A 482 -2.92 -10.32 9.14
C ASP A 482 -3.03 -11.24 7.92
N VAL A 483 -2.55 -12.49 8.03
CA VAL A 483 -2.69 -13.50 6.96
C VAL A 483 -4.17 -13.85 6.73
N TRP A 484 -4.95 -13.99 7.80
CA TRP A 484 -6.39 -14.22 7.69
C TRP A 484 -7.11 -13.06 6.98
N ILE A 485 -6.80 -11.82 7.37
CA ILE A 485 -7.34 -10.63 6.70
C ILE A 485 -6.99 -10.66 5.21
N PHE A 486 -5.74 -11.01 4.87
CA PHE A 486 -5.32 -11.13 3.48
C PHE A 486 -6.09 -12.22 2.72
N VAL A 487 -6.27 -13.41 3.29
CA VAL A 487 -7.02 -14.52 2.68
C VAL A 487 -8.48 -14.14 2.44
N VAL A 488 -9.14 -13.55 3.44
CA VAL A 488 -10.53 -13.07 3.32
C VAL A 488 -10.65 -11.98 2.27
N SER A 489 -9.67 -11.06 2.22
CA SER A 489 -9.63 -10.00 1.22
C SER A 489 -9.46 -10.58 -0.18
N LEU A 490 -8.53 -11.51 -0.37
CA LEU A 490 -8.31 -12.20 -1.65
C LEU A 490 -9.55 -12.98 -2.09
N MET A 491 -10.24 -13.63 -1.15
CA MET A 491 -11.52 -14.30 -1.37
C MET A 491 -12.58 -13.33 -1.88
N CYS A 492 -12.75 -12.19 -1.21
CA CYS A 492 -13.69 -11.16 -1.63
C CYS A 492 -13.37 -10.64 -3.05
N VAL A 493 -12.10 -10.35 -3.36
CA VAL A 493 -11.69 -9.90 -4.70
C VAL A 493 -12.00 -10.97 -5.75
N ASN A 494 -11.69 -12.24 -5.48
CA ASN A 494 -11.95 -13.33 -6.43
C ASN A 494 -13.45 -13.59 -6.63
N VAL A 495 -14.27 -13.44 -5.60
CA VAL A 495 -15.74 -13.56 -5.68
C VAL A 495 -16.34 -12.42 -6.47
N VAL A 496 -15.91 -11.17 -6.22
CA VAL A 496 -16.38 -10.01 -7.00
C VAL A 496 -16.00 -10.17 -8.47
N PHE A 497 -14.77 -10.59 -8.77
CA PHE A 497 -14.34 -10.84 -10.15
C PHE A 497 -15.14 -11.94 -10.85
N GLU A 498 -15.60 -12.97 -10.12
CA GLU A 498 -16.44 -14.05 -10.67
C GLU A 498 -17.87 -13.59 -10.94
N ARG A 499 -18.42 -12.74 -10.06
CA ARG A 499 -19.77 -12.18 -10.18
C ARG A 499 -19.84 -11.14 -11.28
N GLU A 500 -19.06 -10.07 -11.14
CA GLU A 500 -19.07 -8.94 -12.06
C GLU A 500 -17.66 -8.37 -12.20
N LYS A 501 -17.05 -8.59 -13.37
CA LYS A 501 -15.72 -8.05 -13.67
C LYS A 501 -15.71 -6.52 -13.70
N LYS A 502 -16.88 -5.86 -13.91
CA LYS A 502 -17.03 -4.41 -14.07
C LYS A 502 -16.81 -3.66 -12.77
N ALA A 503 -17.29 -4.22 -11.64
CA ALA A 503 -17.04 -3.72 -10.29
C ALA A 503 -15.56 -3.43 -9.97
N ILE A 504 -14.62 -4.08 -10.67
CA ILE A 504 -13.18 -3.81 -10.56
C ILE A 504 -12.78 -2.68 -11.52
N ASN A 505 -12.84 -1.44 -11.01
CA ASN A 505 -12.50 -0.21 -11.76
C ASN A 505 -11.05 -0.10 -12.27
N SER A 506 -10.13 -0.97 -11.82
CA SER A 506 -8.72 -0.92 -12.22
C SER A 506 -8.37 -2.03 -13.19
N GLY A 507 -8.07 -1.68 -14.44
CA GLY A 507 -7.62 -2.65 -15.45
C GLY A 507 -6.28 -3.32 -15.11
N VAL A 508 -5.46 -2.74 -14.22
CA VAL A 508 -4.26 -3.43 -13.69
C VAL A 508 -4.67 -4.57 -12.76
N VAL A 509 -5.64 -4.34 -11.88
CA VAL A 509 -6.12 -5.36 -10.96
C VAL A 509 -6.89 -6.45 -11.70
N ARG A 510 -7.75 -6.11 -12.68
CA ARG A 510 -8.44 -7.12 -13.51
C ARG A 510 -7.44 -8.05 -14.20
N ARG A 511 -6.42 -7.49 -14.86
CA ARG A 511 -5.33 -8.28 -15.47
C ARG A 511 -4.54 -9.09 -14.44
N GLY A 512 -4.33 -8.55 -13.25
CA GLY A 512 -3.65 -9.25 -12.15
C GLY A 512 -4.42 -10.48 -11.66
N VAL A 513 -5.74 -10.35 -11.46
CA VAL A 513 -6.61 -11.46 -11.03
C VAL A 513 -6.72 -12.52 -12.13
N GLY A 514 -6.90 -12.12 -13.39
CA GLY A 514 -6.86 -13.05 -14.53
C GLY A 514 -5.50 -13.78 -14.64
N PHE A 515 -4.40 -13.07 -14.42
CA PHE A 515 -3.07 -13.67 -14.38
C PHE A 515 -2.90 -14.65 -13.21
N LEU A 516 -3.45 -14.36 -12.03
CA LEU A 516 -3.47 -15.28 -10.89
C LEU A 516 -4.22 -16.58 -11.22
N ARG A 517 -5.33 -16.51 -11.96
CA ARG A 517 -6.11 -17.67 -12.41
C ARG A 517 -5.47 -18.46 -13.55
N GLY A 518 -4.53 -17.85 -14.28
CA GLY A 518 -3.87 -18.44 -15.44
C GLY A 518 -4.56 -18.15 -16.78
N GLU A 519 -5.51 -17.22 -16.81
CA GLU A 519 -6.22 -16.73 -18.01
C GLU A 519 -5.32 -15.78 -18.85
N GLY A 520 -4.20 -15.34 -18.29
CA GLY A 520 -3.23 -14.44 -18.93
C GLY A 520 -3.36 -12.99 -18.48
N LEU A 521 -2.65 -12.08 -19.14
CA LEU A 521 -2.62 -10.64 -18.84
C LEU A 521 -3.59 -9.83 -19.72
N LYS A 522 -4.65 -10.47 -20.20
CA LYS A 522 -5.68 -9.82 -21.02
C LYS A 522 -6.74 -9.18 -20.14
N ASP A 523 -7.24 -8.02 -20.57
CA ASP A 523 -8.36 -7.34 -19.91
C ASP A 523 -9.61 -7.61 -20.73
N GLU A 524 -10.26 -8.76 -20.47
CA GLU A 524 -11.37 -9.27 -21.27
C GLU A 524 -12.50 -8.25 -21.42
N LEU A 525 -12.83 -7.53 -20.34
CA LEU A 525 -13.85 -6.48 -20.40
C LEU A 525 -13.49 -5.34 -21.34
N ARG A 526 -12.22 -4.92 -21.36
CA ARG A 526 -11.77 -3.84 -22.24
C ARG A 526 -11.74 -4.30 -23.69
N GLU A 527 -11.41 -5.56 -23.94
CA GLU A 527 -11.48 -6.16 -25.28
C GLU A 527 -12.94 -6.25 -25.75
N GLU A 528 -13.85 -6.69 -24.88
CA GLU A 528 -15.28 -6.74 -25.15
C GLU A 528 -15.88 -5.36 -25.42
N GLU A 529 -15.57 -4.35 -24.60
CA GLU A 529 -15.99 -2.96 -24.83
C GLU A 529 -15.47 -2.42 -26.17
N LYS A 530 -14.24 -2.75 -26.55
CA LYS A 530 -13.69 -2.35 -27.87
C LYS A 530 -14.42 -3.03 -29.01
N ARG A 531 -14.75 -4.32 -28.88
CA ARG A 531 -15.51 -5.06 -29.89
C ARG A 531 -16.90 -4.48 -30.06
N LEU A 532 -17.61 -4.20 -28.97
CA LEU A 532 -18.93 -3.58 -29.00
C LEU A 532 -18.90 -2.19 -29.65
N LYS A 533 -17.91 -1.35 -29.30
CA LYS A 533 -17.73 -0.03 -29.94
C LYS A 533 -17.39 -0.12 -31.43
N GLY A 534 -16.63 -1.12 -31.85
CA GLY A 534 -16.37 -1.38 -33.26
C GLY A 534 -17.65 -1.73 -34.03
N GLN A 535 -18.48 -2.60 -33.45
CA GLN A 535 -19.77 -2.98 -34.03
C GLN A 535 -20.78 -1.82 -34.06
N GLU A 536 -20.79 -0.94 -33.06
CA GLU A 536 -21.60 0.27 -33.07
C GLU A 536 -21.11 1.31 -34.10
N GLY A 537 -19.79 1.36 -34.34
CA GLY A 537 -19.20 2.20 -35.39
C GLY A 537 -19.54 1.70 -36.79
N GLU A 538 -19.50 0.39 -37.02
CA GLU A 538 -19.91 -0.24 -38.29
C GLU A 538 -21.41 -0.13 -38.56
N LYS A 539 -22.26 -0.06 -37.53
CA LYS A 539 -23.72 0.14 -37.68
C LYS A 539 -24.12 1.60 -37.93
N ARG A 540 -23.19 2.55 -37.79
CA ARG A 540 -23.42 3.99 -38.00
C ARG A 540 -22.80 4.51 -39.30
N LEU A 541 -22.11 3.64 -40.03
CA LEU A 541 -21.69 3.82 -41.42
C LEU A 541 -22.68 3.07 -42.31
#